data_AF-A0AAN4YPJ4-F1
#
_entry.id   AF-A0AAN4YPJ4-F1
#
_cell.length_a   1.000
_cell.length_b   1.000
_cell.length_c   1.000
_cell.angle_alpha   90.00
_cell.angle_beta   90.00
_cell.angle_gamma   90.00
#
_symmetry.space_group_name_H-M   'P 1'
#
loop_
_entity.id
_entity.type
_entity.pdbx_description
1 polymer ?
#
loop_
_entity_poly.entity_id
_entity_poly.type
_entity_poly.pdbx_seq_one_letter_code
_entity_poly.pdbx_strand_id
1 'polypeptide(L)'
;MTHLAADIRVSAVEVLSWLIDVAGTEVVSSAGGWIKTLNCFLSVLGWHTEESAKWSANRASFGKSGAKGQPMMKVLTVLAEFLNAGIGAPANEAQDVDMLGSGGVAGWEFPLCQTAVHMVPDTAAPYAYLNLFGQPRDEEGEMYETWEDRYRVFSNRFLRAIQRGLENARQEGGEMGRASSGASKVLKEAVAYGTGIAV
;
A
#
# COMPACT_ATOMS: atom_id res chain seq x y z
N MET A 1 -1.46 14.58 -1.38
CA MET A 1 -2.87 14.12 -1.35
C MET A 1 -3.79 14.97 -0.46
N THR A 2 -3.28 15.69 0.55
CA THR A 2 -4.11 16.38 1.56
C THR A 2 -4.17 17.90 1.38
N HIS A 3 -3.82 18.38 0.17
CA HIS A 3 -3.87 19.80 -0.17
C HIS A 3 -5.31 20.34 -0.16
N LEU A 4 -5.50 21.63 0.13
CA LEU A 4 -6.82 22.26 0.21
C LEU A 4 -7.55 22.33 -1.14
N ALA A 5 -6.80 22.50 -2.23
CA ALA A 5 -7.33 22.53 -3.58
C ALA A 5 -7.61 21.11 -4.12
N ALA A 6 -8.82 20.89 -4.65
CA ALA A 6 -9.31 19.56 -5.04
C ALA A 6 -8.60 18.99 -6.29
N ASP A 7 -8.25 19.84 -7.23
CA ASP A 7 -7.44 19.54 -8.42
C ASP A 7 -6.06 18.98 -8.06
N ILE A 8 -5.38 19.58 -7.08
CA ILE A 8 -4.08 19.12 -6.58
C ILE A 8 -4.24 17.77 -5.87
N ARG A 9 -5.36 17.53 -5.16
CA ARG A 9 -5.62 16.21 -4.56
C ARG A 9 -5.80 15.13 -5.62
N VAL A 10 -6.59 15.40 -6.66
CA VAL A 10 -6.81 14.45 -7.77
C VAL A 10 -5.50 14.17 -8.52
N SER A 11 -4.75 15.22 -8.86
CA SER A 11 -3.46 15.07 -9.54
C SER A 11 -2.45 14.27 -8.71
N ALA A 12 -2.44 14.45 -7.38
CA ALA A 12 -1.57 13.67 -6.50
C ALA A 12 -1.93 12.18 -6.49
N VAL A 13 -3.22 11.84 -6.59
CA VAL A 13 -3.69 10.44 -6.68
C VAL A 13 -3.31 9.82 -8.03
N GLU A 14 -3.35 10.61 -9.11
CA GLU A 14 -2.91 10.16 -10.44
C GLU A 14 -1.42 9.85 -10.50
N VAL A 15 -0.59 10.75 -9.95
CA VAL A 15 0.85 10.52 -9.85
C VAL A 15 1.14 9.28 -9.00
N LEU A 16 0.41 9.09 -7.90
CA LEU A 16 0.57 7.90 -7.06
C LEU A 16 0.20 6.61 -7.80
N SER A 17 -0.90 6.58 -8.57
CA SER A 17 -1.29 5.42 -9.38
C SER A 17 -0.19 5.05 -10.38
N TRP A 18 0.37 6.03 -11.08
CA TRP A 18 1.51 5.81 -11.97
C TRP A 18 2.74 5.26 -11.25
N LEU A 19 3.05 5.77 -10.04
CA LEU A 19 4.16 5.25 -9.24
C LEU A 19 3.93 3.80 -8.80
N ILE A 20 2.70 3.43 -8.44
CA ILE A 20 2.34 2.06 -8.06
C ILE A 20 2.48 1.12 -9.27
N ASP A 21 2.06 1.55 -10.45
CA ASP A 21 2.17 0.78 -11.69
C ASP A 21 3.63 0.49 -12.06
N VAL A 22 4.53 1.47 -11.87
CA VAL A 22 5.95 1.33 -12.23
C VAL A 22 6.78 0.64 -11.14
N ALA A 23 6.50 0.92 -9.87
CA ALA A 23 7.36 0.55 -8.74
C ALA A 23 6.56 0.28 -7.46
N GLY A 24 5.46 -0.45 -7.55
CA GLY A 24 4.53 -0.71 -6.45
C GLY A 24 5.19 -1.18 -5.15
N THR A 25 6.05 -2.19 -5.23
CA THR A 25 6.75 -2.76 -4.06
C THR A 25 7.67 -1.74 -3.38
N GLU A 26 8.41 -0.95 -4.16
CA GLU A 26 9.29 0.10 -3.63
C GLU A 26 8.49 1.23 -3.00
N VAL A 27 7.36 1.62 -3.62
CA VAL A 27 6.48 2.68 -3.11
C VAL A 27 5.92 2.32 -1.74
N VAL A 28 5.41 1.10 -1.57
CA VAL A 28 4.84 0.65 -0.28
C VAL A 28 5.90 0.36 0.77
N SER A 29 7.12 -0.01 0.36
CA SER A 29 8.23 -0.33 1.27
C SER A 29 9.05 0.89 1.68
N SER A 30 8.95 2.00 0.94
CA SER A 30 9.65 3.25 1.22
C SER A 30 9.27 3.86 2.58
N ALA A 31 10.11 4.77 3.08
CA ALA A 31 9.93 5.41 4.39
C ALA A 31 8.62 6.19 4.47
N GLY A 32 7.74 5.77 5.37
CA GLY A 32 6.37 6.31 5.47
C GLY A 32 5.50 6.02 4.25
N GLY A 33 5.97 5.22 3.29
CA GLY A 33 5.22 4.81 2.10
C GLY A 33 3.96 4.02 2.45
N TRP A 34 3.98 3.28 3.56
CA TRP A 34 2.84 2.50 4.03
C TRP A 34 1.85 3.31 4.88
N ILE A 35 2.18 3.55 6.16
CA ILE A 35 1.26 4.12 7.16
C ILE A 35 0.78 5.53 6.75
N LYS A 36 1.71 6.41 6.34
CA LYS A 36 1.36 7.81 6.03
C LYS A 36 0.45 7.89 4.80
N THR A 37 0.68 7.04 3.81
CA THR A 37 -0.14 6.97 2.59
C THR A 37 -1.53 6.41 2.92
N LEU A 38 -1.64 5.36 3.75
CA LEU A 38 -2.93 4.85 4.24
C LEU A 38 -3.72 5.92 5.00
N ASN A 39 -3.07 6.67 5.89
CA ASN A 39 -3.68 7.79 6.60
C ASN A 39 -4.17 8.90 5.64
N CYS A 40 -3.43 9.18 4.57
CA CYS A 40 -3.85 10.11 3.53
C CYS A 40 -5.11 9.61 2.80
N PHE A 41 -5.16 8.33 2.41
CA PHE A 41 -6.36 7.74 1.79
C PHE A 41 -7.58 7.81 2.71
N LEU A 42 -7.42 7.39 3.96
CA LEU A 42 -8.46 7.45 4.99
C LEU A 42 -9.01 8.86 5.15
N SER A 43 -8.13 9.87 5.21
CA SER A 43 -8.51 11.28 5.33
C SER A 43 -9.28 11.79 4.10
N VAL A 44 -8.84 11.43 2.90
CA VAL A 44 -9.49 11.82 1.64
C VAL A 44 -10.86 11.15 1.50
N LEU A 45 -10.97 9.88 1.92
CA LEU A 45 -12.22 9.11 1.85
C LEU A 45 -13.18 9.44 3.02
N GLY A 46 -12.71 10.14 4.05
CA GLY A 46 -13.47 10.40 5.27
C GLY A 46 -13.68 9.15 6.13
N TRP A 47 -12.78 8.17 6.02
CA TRP A 47 -12.81 6.93 6.80
C TRP A 47 -11.89 7.09 7.99
N HIS A 48 -12.44 7.25 9.20
CA HIS A 48 -11.61 7.54 10.36
C HIS A 48 -11.40 6.30 11.26
N THR A 49 -10.14 6.01 11.58
CA THR A 49 -9.63 5.34 12.79
C THR A 49 -9.40 6.36 13.92
N GLU A 50 -9.25 5.91 15.17
CA GLU A 50 -8.97 6.78 16.34
C GLU A 50 -7.71 7.66 16.14
N GLU A 51 -6.71 7.14 15.42
CA GLU A 51 -5.47 7.86 15.14
C GLU A 51 -5.60 8.79 13.92
N SER A 52 -6.27 8.35 12.86
CA SER A 52 -6.49 9.18 11.66
C SER A 52 -7.44 10.37 11.91
N ALA A 53 -8.17 10.38 13.02
CA ALA A 53 -8.99 11.51 13.43
C ALA A 53 -8.15 12.75 13.81
N LYS A 54 -6.84 12.57 14.11
CA LYS A 54 -5.88 13.67 14.32
C LYS A 54 -5.46 14.33 13.01
N TRP A 55 -5.60 13.63 11.88
CA TRP A 55 -5.41 14.19 10.55
C TRP A 55 -6.68 14.94 10.12
N SER A 56 -6.54 16.01 9.33
CA SER A 56 -7.58 17.02 9.05
C SER A 56 -9.01 16.50 9.19
N ALA A 57 -9.65 16.78 10.33
CA ALA A 57 -10.98 16.31 10.71
C ALA A 57 -12.12 16.78 9.78
N ASN A 58 -11.80 17.64 8.81
CA ASN A 58 -12.71 17.96 7.71
C ASN A 58 -12.54 16.92 6.62
N ARG A 59 -13.58 16.11 6.39
CA ARG A 59 -13.77 15.32 5.15
C ARG A 59 -13.28 16.20 3.99
N ALA A 60 -12.21 15.79 3.31
CA ALA A 60 -11.62 16.54 2.22
C ALA A 60 -12.62 16.59 1.05
N SER A 61 -13.60 17.47 1.15
CA SER A 61 -14.70 17.56 0.22
C SER A 61 -14.12 17.93 -1.14
N PHE A 62 -14.33 17.08 -2.15
CA PHE A 62 -13.95 17.36 -3.54
C PHE A 62 -14.75 18.51 -4.17
N GLY A 63 -15.46 19.31 -3.36
CA GLY A 63 -16.24 20.45 -3.79
C GLY A 63 -17.53 20.04 -4.48
N LYS A 64 -18.41 21.02 -4.70
CA LYS A 64 -19.68 20.89 -5.43
C LYS A 64 -19.45 20.93 -6.94
N SER A 65 -18.32 20.39 -7.42
CA SER A 65 -18.00 20.36 -8.84
C SER A 65 -18.77 19.22 -9.48
N GLY A 66 -19.44 19.50 -10.60
CA GLY A 66 -20.50 18.69 -11.21
C GLY A 66 -20.11 17.30 -11.75
N ALA A 67 -19.02 16.71 -11.27
CA ALA A 67 -18.65 15.33 -11.52
C ALA A 67 -19.12 14.45 -10.34
N LYS A 68 -20.33 13.89 -10.47
CA LYS A 68 -20.93 12.94 -9.53
C LYS A 68 -19.95 11.80 -9.17
N GLY A 69 -19.26 11.89 -8.03
CA GLY A 69 -18.49 10.77 -7.45
C GLY A 69 -17.19 10.34 -8.19
N GLN A 70 -16.91 10.86 -9.38
CA GLN A 70 -15.76 10.45 -10.21
C GLN A 70 -14.38 10.60 -9.52
N PRO A 71 -14.07 11.73 -8.85
CA PRO A 71 -12.81 11.84 -8.09
C PRO A 71 -12.68 10.81 -6.96
N MET A 72 -13.80 10.52 -6.28
CA MET A 72 -13.85 9.56 -5.19
C MET A 72 -13.65 8.13 -5.68
N MET A 73 -14.27 7.79 -6.83
CA MET A 73 -14.05 6.51 -7.51
C MET A 73 -12.57 6.30 -7.81
N LYS A 74 -11.91 7.31 -8.39
CA LYS A 74 -10.49 7.25 -8.72
C LYS A 74 -9.62 7.02 -7.49
N VAL A 75 -9.87 7.75 -6.40
CA VAL A 75 -9.15 7.54 -5.13
C VAL A 75 -9.32 6.10 -4.64
N LEU A 76 -10.52 5.55 -4.77
CA LEU A 76 -10.82 4.21 -4.30
C LEU A 76 -10.21 3.11 -5.18
N THR A 77 -10.15 3.32 -6.49
CA THR A 77 -9.41 2.45 -7.42
C THR A 77 -7.92 2.43 -7.11
N VAL A 78 -7.32 3.61 -6.92
CA VAL A 78 -5.89 3.71 -6.59
C VAL A 78 -5.60 3.15 -5.19
N LEU A 79 -6.54 3.26 -4.25
CA LEU A 79 -6.44 2.54 -2.97
C LEU A 79 -6.41 1.02 -3.18
N ALA A 80 -7.21 0.48 -4.11
CA ALA A 80 -7.17 -0.95 -4.42
C ALA A 80 -5.80 -1.38 -4.99
N GLU A 81 -5.25 -0.60 -5.92
CA GLU A 81 -3.90 -0.81 -6.49
C GLU A 81 -2.82 -0.78 -5.40
N PHE A 82 -2.89 0.22 -4.52
CA PHE A 82 -1.96 0.38 -3.40
C PHE A 82 -2.04 -0.78 -2.40
N LEU A 83 -3.25 -1.21 -2.03
CA LEU A 83 -3.43 -2.36 -1.16
C LEU A 83 -2.93 -3.64 -1.83
N ASN A 84 -3.12 -3.78 -3.15
CA ASN A 84 -2.62 -4.94 -3.87
C ASN A 84 -1.10 -4.99 -3.88
N ALA A 85 -0.43 -3.85 -4.08
CA ALA A 85 1.03 -3.77 -4.02
C ALA A 85 1.59 -4.03 -2.60
N GLY A 86 0.86 -3.65 -1.55
CA GLY A 86 1.35 -3.77 -0.17
C GLY A 86 1.02 -5.08 0.53
N ILE A 87 -0.22 -5.54 0.42
CA ILE A 87 -0.76 -6.71 1.13
C ILE A 87 -1.48 -7.70 0.22
N GLY A 88 -1.55 -7.43 -1.09
CA GLY A 88 -2.09 -8.39 -2.04
C GLY A 88 -1.40 -9.74 -1.88
N ALA A 89 -2.13 -10.82 -2.13
CA ALA A 89 -1.52 -12.13 -2.13
C ALA A 89 -0.33 -12.08 -3.10
N PRO A 90 0.87 -12.50 -2.68
CA PRO A 90 2.02 -12.50 -3.57
C PRO A 90 1.62 -13.32 -4.79
N ALA A 91 1.43 -12.65 -5.93
CA ALA A 91 1.06 -13.30 -7.18
C ALA A 91 2.28 -14.09 -7.63
N ASN A 92 2.46 -15.30 -7.07
CA ASN A 92 3.67 -16.07 -7.24
C ASN A 92 4.94 -15.20 -7.12
N GLU A 93 5.19 -14.59 -5.96
CA GLU A 93 6.58 -14.22 -5.61
C GLU A 93 7.47 -15.48 -5.41
N ALA A 94 6.97 -16.66 -5.77
CA ALA A 94 7.79 -17.78 -6.21
C ALA A 94 8.45 -17.57 -7.60
N GLN A 95 8.28 -16.43 -8.27
CA GLN A 95 8.83 -16.18 -9.61
C GLN A 95 9.75 -14.95 -9.78
N ASP A 96 9.92 -14.07 -8.78
CA ASP A 96 10.90 -12.95 -8.89
C ASP A 96 11.98 -12.92 -7.79
N VAL A 97 11.87 -13.78 -6.76
CA VAL A 97 13.04 -14.58 -6.41
C VAL A 97 12.95 -15.84 -7.27
N ASP A 98 13.43 -15.73 -8.50
CA ASP A 98 14.16 -16.85 -9.08
C ASP A 98 15.23 -17.19 -8.02
N MET A 99 14.88 -18.12 -7.13
CA MET A 99 15.79 -19.15 -6.66
C MET A 99 16.39 -19.72 -7.95
N LEU A 100 17.38 -18.97 -8.46
CA LEU A 100 17.98 -19.08 -9.77
C LEU A 100 18.00 -20.55 -10.11
N GLY A 101 17.15 -20.90 -11.07
CA GLY A 101 16.99 -22.26 -11.51
C GLY A 101 18.36 -22.92 -11.65
N SER A 102 18.51 -24.09 -11.04
CA SER A 102 18.92 -25.32 -11.75
C SER A 102 20.01 -25.18 -12.85
N GLY A 103 21.01 -24.31 -12.69
CA GLY A 103 21.93 -24.01 -13.79
C GLY A 103 23.21 -23.25 -13.47
N GLY A 104 23.36 -22.70 -12.25
CA GLY A 104 24.62 -22.09 -11.83
C GLY A 104 24.60 -21.74 -10.35
N VAL A 105 25.59 -22.22 -9.60
CA VAL A 105 25.85 -21.96 -8.17
C VAL A 105 24.85 -22.56 -7.14
N ALA A 106 23.70 -23.12 -7.55
CA ALA A 106 22.75 -23.82 -6.65
C ALA A 106 23.26 -25.14 -6.01
N GLY A 107 24.56 -25.40 -6.06
CA GLY A 107 25.22 -26.56 -5.42
C GLY A 107 26.32 -26.16 -4.43
N TRP A 108 26.46 -24.87 -4.12
CA TRP A 108 27.52 -24.40 -3.23
C TRP A 108 26.99 -24.41 -1.79
N GLU A 109 27.51 -25.34 -1.00
CA GLU A 109 27.22 -25.47 0.42
C GLU A 109 27.68 -24.22 1.19
N PHE A 110 27.21 -24.06 2.43
CA PHE A 110 27.61 -22.96 3.31
C PHE A 110 29.15 -22.78 3.28
N PRO A 111 29.67 -21.54 3.10
CA PRO A 111 28.98 -20.25 3.23
C PRO A 111 28.57 -19.56 1.91
N LEU A 112 28.70 -20.22 0.75
CA LEU A 112 28.63 -19.53 -0.55
C LEU A 112 27.23 -19.51 -1.19
N CYS A 113 26.25 -20.07 -0.48
CA CYS A 113 24.83 -20.08 -0.87
C CYS A 113 24.19 -18.68 -0.91
N GLN A 114 24.80 -17.68 -0.29
CA GLN A 114 24.28 -16.32 -0.20
C GLN A 114 25.19 -15.29 -0.88
N THR A 115 25.92 -15.68 -1.93
CA THR A 115 26.86 -14.76 -2.59
C THR A 115 26.21 -13.45 -3.04
N ALA A 116 24.95 -13.48 -3.52
CA ALA A 116 24.23 -12.29 -3.99
C ALA A 116 24.06 -11.19 -2.92
N VAL A 117 23.83 -11.53 -1.64
CA VAL A 117 23.66 -10.51 -0.58
C VAL A 117 24.97 -9.90 -0.12
N HIS A 118 26.10 -10.48 -0.51
CA HIS A 118 27.44 -9.97 -0.23
C HIS A 118 28.01 -9.15 -1.40
N MET A 119 27.29 -9.06 -2.52
CA MET A 119 27.65 -8.22 -3.65
C MET A 119 27.15 -6.79 -3.46
N VAL A 120 27.69 -5.85 -4.24
CA VAL A 120 27.21 -4.46 -4.26
C VAL A 120 25.77 -4.45 -4.77
N PRO A 121 24.82 -3.82 -4.05
CA PRO A 121 23.44 -3.75 -4.50
C PRO A 121 23.27 -2.94 -5.78
N ASP A 122 22.36 -3.36 -6.65
CA ASP A 122 22.04 -2.67 -7.91
C ASP A 122 21.06 -1.49 -7.72
N THR A 123 20.60 -1.25 -6.50
CA THR A 123 19.65 -0.17 -6.18
C THR A 123 20.38 1.13 -5.86
N ALA A 124 19.77 2.28 -6.16
CA ALA A 124 20.39 3.58 -5.95
C ALA A 124 20.54 3.95 -4.45
N ALA A 125 19.78 3.31 -3.56
CA ALA A 125 19.71 3.67 -2.14
C ALA A 125 19.54 2.43 -1.24
N PRO A 126 20.49 1.47 -1.26
CA PRO A 126 20.31 0.14 -0.68
C PRO A 126 20.18 0.14 0.83
N TYR A 127 20.67 1.16 1.52
CA TYR A 127 20.66 1.23 3.00
C TYR A 127 19.84 2.41 3.52
N ALA A 128 19.01 3.04 2.68
CA ALA A 128 18.18 4.17 3.08
C ALA A 128 17.16 3.80 4.18
N TYR A 129 16.82 2.52 4.27
CA TYR A 129 15.95 1.97 5.31
C TYR A 129 16.57 1.99 6.71
N LEU A 130 17.90 1.87 6.82
CA LEU A 130 18.60 1.93 8.11
C LEU A 130 18.56 3.33 8.73
N ASN A 131 18.22 4.36 7.96
CA ASN A 131 18.06 5.75 8.42
C ASN A 131 19.26 6.28 9.26
N LEU A 132 20.48 5.82 9.00
CA LEU A 132 21.69 6.10 9.81
C LEU A 132 22.06 7.58 9.89
N PHE A 133 21.63 8.37 8.90
CA PHE A 133 21.95 9.80 8.77
C PHE A 133 20.71 10.71 8.76
N GLY A 134 19.52 10.13 9.00
CA GLY A 134 18.26 10.87 9.05
C GLY A 134 17.81 11.18 10.48
N GLN A 135 16.77 11.99 10.61
CA GLN A 135 16.10 12.15 11.91
C GLN A 135 15.47 10.82 12.33
N PRO A 136 15.45 10.48 13.64
CA PRO A 136 14.72 9.32 14.14
C PRO A 136 13.30 9.32 13.59
N ARG A 137 12.86 8.17 13.05
CA ARG A 137 11.52 8.00 12.52
C ARG A 137 10.59 7.57 13.64
N ASP A 138 9.43 8.22 13.72
CA ASP A 138 8.31 7.69 14.48
C ASP A 138 7.74 6.46 13.74
N GLU A 139 6.92 5.65 14.41
CA GLU A 139 6.31 4.45 13.82
C GLU A 139 5.63 4.73 12.46
N GLU A 140 5.10 5.93 12.24
CA GLU A 140 4.45 6.34 10.99
C GLU A 140 5.42 6.62 9.83
N GLY A 141 6.68 6.94 10.14
CA GLY A 141 7.74 7.20 9.16
C GLY A 141 8.61 5.98 8.87
N GLU A 142 8.35 4.86 9.54
CA GLU A 142 9.15 3.65 9.45
C GLU A 142 9.06 2.99 8.06
N MET A 143 10.07 2.19 7.72
CA MET A 143 10.07 1.37 6.50
C MET A 143 9.52 -0.02 6.79
N TYR A 144 8.59 -0.46 5.95
CA TYR A 144 7.94 -1.76 6.07
C TYR A 144 8.26 -2.58 4.83
N GLU A 145 9.38 -3.29 4.86
CA GLU A 145 9.92 -4.02 3.70
C GLU A 145 9.23 -5.36 3.46
N THR A 146 8.89 -6.07 4.53
CA THR A 146 8.25 -7.39 4.42
C THR A 146 6.74 -7.27 4.28
N TRP A 147 6.15 -8.24 3.59
CA TRP A 147 4.71 -8.38 3.52
C TRP A 147 4.12 -8.57 4.93
N GLU A 148 4.76 -9.37 5.79
CA GLU A 148 4.30 -9.66 7.15
C GLU A 148 4.24 -8.40 8.01
N ASP A 149 5.26 -7.55 7.97
CA ASP A 149 5.28 -6.32 8.75
C ASP A 149 4.19 -5.35 8.27
N ARG A 150 4.02 -5.20 6.95
CA ARG A 150 2.94 -4.39 6.36
C ARG A 150 1.57 -4.92 6.76
N TYR A 151 1.35 -6.23 6.66
CA TYR A 151 0.08 -6.86 7.00
C TYR A 151 -0.24 -6.75 8.49
N ARG A 152 0.73 -6.97 9.37
CA ARG A 152 0.54 -6.86 10.84
C ARG A 152 0.09 -5.46 11.26
N VAL A 153 0.73 -4.42 10.73
CA VAL A 153 0.33 -3.04 11.01
C VAL A 153 -1.05 -2.74 10.43
N PHE A 154 -1.28 -3.20 9.20
CA PHE A 154 -2.55 -3.02 8.50
C PHE A 154 -3.71 -3.68 9.26
N SER A 155 -3.56 -4.93 9.69
CA SER A 155 -4.58 -5.71 10.41
C SER A 155 -4.95 -5.06 11.74
N ASN A 156 -3.97 -4.50 12.43
CA ASN A 156 -4.16 -3.93 13.77
C ASN A 156 -4.80 -2.54 13.72
N ARG A 157 -4.39 -1.68 12.77
CA ARG A 157 -4.74 -0.25 12.78
C ARG A 157 -5.78 0.15 11.73
N PHE A 158 -5.74 -0.48 10.54
CA PHE A 158 -6.45 0.03 9.35
C PHE A 158 -7.61 -0.87 8.90
N LEU A 159 -7.49 -2.18 9.09
CA LEU A 159 -8.43 -3.20 8.59
C LEU A 159 -9.90 -2.87 8.90
N ARG A 160 -10.22 -2.57 10.16
CA ARG A 160 -11.61 -2.29 10.57
C ARG A 160 -12.20 -1.05 9.90
N ALA A 161 -11.42 0.02 9.80
CA ALA A 161 -11.88 1.26 9.19
C ALA A 161 -12.09 1.12 7.68
N ILE A 162 -11.15 0.46 7.01
CA ILE A 162 -11.21 0.19 5.57
C ILE A 162 -12.37 -0.75 5.25
N GLN A 163 -12.55 -1.85 6.00
CA GLN A 163 -13.65 -2.78 5.79
C GLN A 163 -15.02 -2.10 5.93
N ARG A 164 -15.20 -1.26 6.95
CA ARG A 164 -16.42 -0.45 7.13
C ARG A 164 -16.61 0.55 5.99
N GLY A 165 -15.53 1.22 5.57
CA GLY A 165 -15.54 2.17 4.46
C GLY A 165 -15.95 1.52 3.12
N LEU A 166 -15.41 0.34 2.84
CA LEU A 166 -15.74 -0.44 1.63
C LEU A 166 -17.20 -0.92 1.65
N GLU A 167 -17.71 -1.39 2.79
CA GLU A 167 -19.10 -1.82 2.91
C GLU A 167 -20.07 -0.66 2.70
N ASN A 168 -19.79 0.51 3.28
CA ASN A 168 -20.58 1.72 3.02
C ASN A 168 -20.52 2.12 1.53
N ALA A 169 -19.33 2.15 0.92
CA ALA A 169 -19.18 2.47 -0.50
C ALA A 169 -19.87 1.44 -1.43
N ARG A 170 -19.95 0.18 -1.00
CA ARG A 170 -20.70 -0.87 -1.70
C ARG A 170 -22.21 -0.64 -1.63
N GLN A 171 -22.72 -0.22 -0.48
CA GLN A 171 -24.14 0.10 -0.28
C GLN A 171 -24.60 1.34 -1.04
N GLU A 172 -23.72 2.33 -1.24
CA GLU A 172 -24.00 3.50 -2.09
C GLU A 172 -24.24 3.12 -3.57
N GLY A 173 -23.72 1.96 -4.01
CA GLY A 173 -23.99 1.41 -5.33
C GLY A 173 -23.35 2.19 -6.48
N GLY A 174 -23.82 1.93 -7.71
CA GLY A 174 -23.33 2.60 -8.91
C GLY A 174 -21.86 2.32 -9.22
N GLU A 175 -21.15 3.35 -9.72
CA GLU A 175 -19.73 3.24 -10.06
C GLU A 175 -18.83 3.12 -8.82
N MET A 176 -19.23 3.71 -7.68
CA MET A 176 -18.47 3.64 -6.43
C MET A 176 -18.50 2.21 -5.84
N GLY A 177 -19.66 1.55 -5.88
CA GLY A 177 -19.78 0.14 -5.49
C GLY A 177 -19.01 -0.83 -6.40
N ARG A 178 -18.79 -0.46 -7.67
CA ARG A 178 -17.92 -1.23 -8.58
C ARG A 178 -16.45 -1.04 -8.25
N ALA A 179 -16.01 0.18 -7.98
CA ALA A 179 -14.64 0.43 -7.53
C ALA A 179 -14.35 -0.28 -6.19
N SER A 180 -15.32 -0.32 -5.27
CA SER A 180 -15.14 -0.95 -3.95
C SER A 180 -15.03 -2.46 -3.97
N SER A 181 -15.55 -3.12 -5.00
CA SER A 181 -15.39 -4.56 -5.16
C SER A 181 -13.93 -4.97 -5.42
N GLY A 182 -13.16 -4.15 -6.15
CA GLY A 182 -11.74 -4.38 -6.41
C GLY A 182 -10.93 -4.39 -5.11
N ALA A 183 -11.06 -3.34 -4.30
CA ALA A 183 -10.41 -3.26 -3.00
C ALA A 183 -10.91 -4.36 -2.04
N SER A 184 -12.20 -4.74 -2.12
CA SER A 184 -12.78 -5.80 -1.27
C SER A 184 -12.20 -7.17 -1.61
N LYS A 185 -11.91 -7.41 -2.89
CA LYS A 185 -11.29 -8.66 -3.36
C LYS A 185 -9.88 -8.78 -2.78
N VAL A 186 -9.05 -7.77 -2.99
CA VAL A 186 -7.66 -7.72 -2.46
C VAL A 186 -7.67 -7.92 -0.94
N LEU A 187 -8.59 -7.26 -0.22
CA LEU A 187 -8.69 -7.39 1.23
C LEU A 187 -9.02 -8.83 1.67
N LYS A 188 -9.94 -9.50 0.97
CA LYS A 188 -10.31 -10.89 1.30
C LYS A 188 -9.15 -11.84 1.06
N GLU A 189 -8.44 -11.67 -0.04
CA GLU A 189 -7.27 -12.48 -0.39
C GLU A 189 -6.14 -12.27 0.63
N ALA A 190 -5.86 -11.03 0.99
CA ALA A 190 -4.86 -10.68 2.00
C ALA A 190 -5.19 -11.28 3.38
N VAL A 191 -6.47 -11.21 3.80
CA VAL A 191 -6.92 -11.77 5.09
C VAL A 191 -6.87 -13.30 5.08
N ALA A 192 -7.26 -13.95 3.99
CA ALA A 192 -7.17 -15.41 3.85
C ALA A 192 -5.70 -15.86 3.95
N TYR A 193 -4.82 -15.22 3.20
CA TYR A 193 -3.38 -15.49 3.24
C TYR A 193 -2.78 -15.24 4.63
N GLY A 194 -3.06 -14.10 5.26
CA GLY A 194 -2.54 -13.75 6.58
C GLY A 194 -3.09 -14.58 7.74
N THR A 195 -4.20 -15.31 7.55
CA THR A 195 -4.74 -16.26 8.53
C THR A 195 -4.29 -17.70 8.28
N GLY A 196 -3.48 -17.94 7.24
CA GLY A 196 -3.04 -19.28 6.85
C GLY A 196 -4.15 -20.13 6.23
N ILE A 197 -5.28 -19.51 5.86
CA ILE A 197 -6.35 -20.19 5.12
C ILE A 197 -5.93 -20.13 3.65
N ALA A 198 -5.21 -21.15 3.20
CA ALA A 198 -4.88 -21.32 1.79
C ALA A 198 -6.17 -21.25 0.95
N VAL A 199 -6.20 -20.37 -0.05
CA VAL A 199 -7.26 -20.28 -1.07
C VAL A 199 -7.01 -21.33 -2.15
#